data_AF-A0A0U5JY90-F1
#
_entry.id   AF-A0A0U5JY90-F1
#
_cell.length_a   1.000
_cell.length_b   1.000
_cell.length_c   1.000
_cell.angle_alpha   90.00
_cell.angle_beta   90.00
_cell.angle_gamma   90.00
#
_symmetry.space_group_name_H-M   'P 1'
#
loop_
_entity.id
_entity.type
_entity.pdbx_description
1 polymer ?
#
loop_
_entity_poly.entity_id
_entity_poly.type
_entity_poly.pdbx_seq_one_letter_code
_entity_poly.pdbx_strand_id
1 'polypeptide(L)' 'MTKKNQNYTTSVSVSNVTRNKLIALSSIQKVTQKQLLSKIVDKEVAHLNPTDKNNFMNILNAIEIKDNFKK' A
#
# COMPACT_ATOMS: atom_id res chain seq x y z
N MET A 1 3.46 -17.29 25.94
CA MET A 1 3.15 -15.98 25.30
C MET A 1 3.42 -16.08 23.82
N THR A 2 2.39 -16.09 22.98
CA THR A 2 2.53 -16.08 21.51
C THR A 2 3.03 -14.71 21.08
N LYS A 3 4.23 -14.64 20.49
CA LYS A 3 4.78 -13.43 19.87
C LYS A 3 3.80 -12.97 18.78
N LYS A 4 3.02 -11.92 19.07
CA LYS A 4 2.12 -11.29 18.09
C LYS A 4 2.97 -10.77 16.93
N ASN A 5 2.57 -11.13 15.71
CA ASN A 5 3.17 -10.71 14.45
C ASN A 5 3.51 -9.22 14.44
N GLN A 6 4.77 -8.88 14.73
CA GLN A 6 5.35 -7.61 14.33
C GLN A 6 5.57 -7.71 12.82
N ASN A 7 4.81 -6.95 12.03
CA ASN A 7 5.23 -6.37 10.74
C ASN A 7 4.08 -5.53 10.15
N TYR A 8 3.66 -4.48 10.88
CA TYR A 8 3.09 -3.30 10.25
C TYR A 8 4.21 -2.27 10.14
N THR A 9 4.91 -2.22 9.02
CA THR A 9 6.05 -1.29 8.89
C THR A 9 5.59 0.18 8.84
N THR A 10 4.36 0.45 8.38
CA THR A 10 3.69 1.76 8.46
C THR A 10 2.17 1.57 8.50
N SER A 11 1.46 2.30 9.36
CA SER A 11 -0.01 2.35 9.39
C SER A 11 -0.53 3.64 8.76
N VAL A 12 -1.56 3.56 7.92
CA VAL A 12 -2.24 4.73 7.35
C VAL A 12 -3.64 4.83 7.96
N SER A 13 -3.94 5.99 8.56
CA SER A 13 -5.28 6.29 9.07
C SER A 13 -6.18 6.69 7.90
N VAL A 14 -7.38 6.11 7.85
CA VAL A 14 -8.41 6.41 6.84
C VAL A 14 -9.74 6.68 7.51
N SER A 15 -10.65 7.37 6.81
CA SER A 15 -12.01 7.59 7.31
C SER A 15 -12.77 6.28 7.51
N ASN A 16 -13.79 6.29 8.38
CA ASN A 16 -14.64 5.13 8.63
C ASN A 16 -15.30 4.60 7.35
N VAL A 17 -15.73 5.50 6.46
CA VAL A 17 -16.33 5.13 5.17
C VAL A 17 -15.32 4.36 4.31
N THR A 18 -14.09 4.87 4.18
CA THR A 18 -13.04 4.19 3.41
C THR A 18 -12.66 2.86 4.03
N ARG A 19 -12.56 2.79 5.36
CA ARG A 19 -12.29 1.54 6.09
C ARG A 19 -13.35 0.48 5.79
N ASN A 20 -14.64 0.84 5.87
CA ASN A 20 -15.73 -0.09 5.61
C ASN A 20 -15.72 -0.60 4.16
N LYS A 21 -15.43 0.28 3.19
CA LYS A 21 -15.24 -0.10 1.79
C LYS A 21 -14.09 -1.10 1.62
N LEU A 22 -12.94 -0.83 2.24
CA LEU A 22 -11.78 -1.72 2.20
C LEU A 22 -12.08 -3.09 2.82
N ILE A 23 -12.77 -3.12 3.96
CA ILE A 23 -13.22 -4.37 4.60
C ILE A 23 -14.09 -5.17 3.63
N ALA A 24 -15.16 -4.56 3.11
CA ALA A 24 -16.11 -5.24 2.22
C ALA A 24 -15.43 -5.79 0.96
N LEU A 25 -14.64 -4.96 0.26
CA LEU A 25 -13.93 -5.37 -0.96
C LEU A 25 -12.90 -6.46 -0.70
N SER A 26 -12.16 -6.37 0.41
CA SER A 26 -11.14 -7.36 0.77
C SER A 26 -11.76 -8.73 1.05
N SER A 27 -12.92 -8.75 1.70
CA SER A 27 -13.70 -9.97 1.96
C SER A 27 -14.19 -10.63 0.66
N ILE A 28 -14.73 -9.84 -0.28
CA ILE A 28 -15.20 -10.35 -1.58
C ILE A 28 -14.04 -10.97 -2.38
N GLN A 29 -12.89 -10.31 -2.40
CA GLN A 29 -11.72 -10.77 -3.15
C GLN A 29 -10.89 -11.83 -2.41
N LYS A 30 -11.27 -12.18 -1.16
CA LYS A 30 -10.54 -13.12 -0.29
C LYS A 30 -9.06 -12.76 -0.13
N VAL A 31 -8.76 -11.47 0.03
CA VAL A 31 -7.40 -10.95 0.30
C VAL A 31 -7.39 -10.11 1.56
N THR A 32 -6.20 -9.87 2.13
CA THR A 32 -6.07 -8.91 3.23
C THR A 32 -6.28 -7.47 2.75
N GLN A 33 -6.71 -6.57 3.63
CA GLN A 33 -6.83 -5.14 3.32
C GLN A 33 -5.51 -4.53 2.82
N LYS A 34 -4.37 -5.00 3.34
CA LYS A 34 -3.03 -4.59 2.87
C LYS A 34 -2.78 -5.01 1.42
N GLN A 35 -3.07 -6.26 1.09
CA GLN A 35 -2.93 -6.75 -0.29
C GLN A 35 -3.88 -6.03 -1.24
N LEU A 36 -5.12 -5.76 -0.80
CA LEU A 36 -6.07 -4.98 -1.60
C LEU A 36 -5.56 -3.57 -1.88
N LEU A 37 -5.04 -2.87 -0.87
CA LEU A 37 -4.46 -1.53 -1.04
C LEU A 37 -3.30 -1.55 -2.02
N SER A 38 -2.38 -2.53 -1.91
CA SER A 38 -1.28 -2.69 -2.87
C SER A 38 -1.80 -2.85 -4.30
N LYS A 39 -2.76 -3.76 -4.52
CA LYS A 39 -3.36 -3.99 -5.83
C LYS A 39 -4.06 -2.76 -6.41
N ILE A 40 -4.72 -1.96 -5.56
CA ILE A 40 -5.37 -0.72 -6.00
C ILE A 40 -4.30 0.27 -6.46
N VAL A 41 -3.22 0.45 -5.70
CA VAL A 41 -2.11 1.33 -6.09
C VAL A 41 -1.49 0.85 -7.41
N ASP A 42 -1.19 -0.43 -7.54
CA ASP A 42 -0.63 -1.00 -8.78
C ASP A 42 -1.55 -0.75 -9.98
N LYS A 43 -2.86 -0.88 -9.78
CA LYS A 43 -3.86 -0.59 -10.80
C LYS A 43 -3.85 0.89 -11.19
N GLU A 44 -3.83 1.82 -10.24
CA GLU A 44 -3.76 3.26 -10.56
C GLU A 44 -2.46 3.61 -11.29
N VAL A 45 -1.32 3.06 -10.87
CA VAL A 45 -0.01 3.26 -11.52
C VAL A 45 -0.02 2.75 -12.97
N ALA A 46 -0.73 1.66 -13.25
CA ALA A 46 -0.87 1.13 -14.61
C ALA A 46 -1.64 2.07 -15.56
N HIS A 47 -2.51 2.95 -15.04
CA HIS A 47 -3.27 3.92 -15.83
C HIS A 47 -2.60 5.30 -15.92
N LEU A 48 -1.44 5.50 -15.30
CA LEU A 48 -0.69 6.75 -15.42
C LEU A 48 -0.13 6.92 -16.83
N ASN A 49 -0.04 8.18 -17.28
CA ASN A 49 0.72 8.49 -18.49
C ASN A 49 2.23 8.21 -18.26
N PRO A 50 3.04 8.11 -19.33
CA PRO A 50 4.46 7.76 -19.20
C PRO A 50 5.26 8.70 -18.28
N THR A 51 4.98 10.01 -18.32
CA THR A 51 5.67 11.01 -17.50
C THR A 51 5.36 10.82 -16.01
N ASP A 52 4.08 10.70 -15.65
CA ASP A 52 3.66 10.51 -14.26
C ASP A 52 4.10 9.17 -13.71
N LYS A 53 4.09 8.12 -14.54
CA LYS A 53 4.62 6.82 -14.18
C LYS A 53 6.11 6.87 -13.88
N ASN A 54 6.90 7.58 -14.70
CA ASN A 54 8.33 7.77 -14.46
C ASN A 54 8.57 8.55 -13.15
N ASN A 55 7.81 9.62 -12.91
CA ASN A 55 7.86 10.40 -11.68
C ASN A 55 7.55 9.53 -10.44
N PHE A 56 6.50 8.71 -10.51
CA PHE A 56 6.15 7.76 -9.46
C PHE A 56 7.31 6.81 -9.13
N MET A 57 7.92 6.19 -10.14
CA MET A 57 9.04 5.26 -9.94
C MET A 57 10.27 5.94 -9.33
N ASN A 58 10.59 7.16 -9.76
CA ASN A 58 11.70 7.93 -9.20
C ASN A 58 11.50 8.25 -7.71
N ILE A 59 10.29 8.65 -7.32
CA ILE A 59 9.94 8.92 -5.93
C ILE A 59 10.01 7.63 -5.10
N LEU A 60 9.46 6.53 -5.61
CA LEU A 60 9.51 5.23 -4.95
C LEU A 60 10.95 4.79 -4.67
N ASN A 61 11.82 4.85 -5.69
CA ASN A 61 13.24 4.52 -5.56
C ASN A 61 13.93 5.38 -4.49
N ALA A 62 13.65 6.69 -4.45
CA ALA A 62 14.22 7.59 -3.46
C ALA A 62 13.78 7.24 -2.02
N ILE A 63 12.53 6.84 -1.83
CA ILE A 63 12.00 6.38 -0.52
C ILE A 63 12.69 5.07 -0.10
N GLU A 64 12.83 4.12 -1.01
CA GLU A 64 13.47 2.82 -0.72
C GLU A 64 14.94 2.98 -0.33
N ILE A 65 15.68 3.84 -1.04
CA ILE A 65 17.06 4.21 -0.68
C ILE A 65 17.10 4.80 0.74
N LYS A 66 16.24 5.77 1.03
CA LYS A 66 16.16 6.41 2.36
C LYS A 66 15.86 5.41 3.48
N ASP A 67 14.95 4.48 3.26
CA ASP A 67 14.57 3.50 4.28
C ASP A 67 15.65 2.42 4.48
N ASN A 68 16.46 2.12 3.45
CA ASN A 68 17.63 1.26 3.60
C ASN A 68 18.72 1.86 4.51
N PHE A 69 18.83 3.19 4.58
CA PHE A 69 19.75 3.87 5.51
C PHE A 69 19.28 3.90 6.98
N LYS A 70 18.03 3.52 7.25
CA LYS A 70 17.47 3.48 8.61
C LYS A 70 17.56 2.10 9.27
N LYS A 71 17.96 1.07 8.52
CA LYS A 71 18.17 -0.29 9.02
C LYS A 71 19.57 -0.43 9.61
#